data_AF-A0A920GCN1-F1
#
_entry.id   AF-A0A920GCN1-F1
#
_cell.length_a   1.000
_cell.length_b   1.000
_cell.length_c   1.000
_cell.angle_alpha   90.00
_cell.angle_beta   90.00
_cell.angle_gamma   90.00
#
_symmetry.space_group_name_H-M   'P 1'
#
loop_
_entity.id
_entity.type
_entity.pdbx_description
1 polymer ?
#
loop_
_entity_poly.entity_id
_entity_poly.type
_entity_poly.pdbx_seq_one_letter_code
_entity_poly.pdbx_strand_id
1 'polypeptide(L)'
;MITRRGLMLVLSSPSGAGKTSIARSLLTRDKEINMSVSATTRPRRPGEAEGKDYYFVDEEKFKTDINKGLFLEYARVFDHYYGTPLGLVQNSCPLAAMFCLTLTGKAPSR
;
A
#
# COMPACT_ATOMS: atom_id res chain seq x y z
N MET A 1 1.38 -10.52 30.85
CA MET A 1 1.79 -10.55 29.43
C MET A 1 1.32 -9.26 28.79
N ILE A 2 2.24 -8.41 28.31
CA ILE A 2 1.85 -7.17 27.60
C ILE A 2 1.38 -7.62 26.21
N THR A 3 0.07 -7.54 25.96
CA THR A 3 -0.52 -7.75 24.64
C THR A 3 0.02 -6.66 23.72
N ARG A 4 1.00 -6.98 22.86
CA ARG A 4 1.44 -6.04 21.83
C ARG A 4 0.24 -5.77 20.92
N ARG A 5 -0.35 -4.58 21.05
CA ARG A 5 -1.33 -4.09 20.07
C ARG A 5 -0.54 -3.86 18.78
N GLY A 6 -0.96 -4.50 17.68
CA GLY A 6 -0.33 -4.31 16.38
C GLY A 6 -0.25 -2.82 16.05
N LEU A 7 0.96 -2.35 15.70
CA LEU A 7 1.19 -0.96 15.33
C LEU A 7 0.91 -0.80 13.84
N MET A 8 -0.04 0.08 13.48
CA MET A 8 -0.29 0.45 12.09
C MET A 8 0.56 1.67 11.73
N LEU A 9 1.56 1.48 10.86
CA LEU A 9 2.42 2.56 10.38
C LEU A 9 1.97 3.02 9.00
N VAL A 10 1.47 4.25 8.89
CA VAL A 10 1.12 4.85 7.60
C VAL A 10 2.24 5.77 7.15
N LEU A 11 2.94 5.39 6.08
CA LEU A 11 3.85 6.30 5.41
C LEU A 11 3.03 7.06 4.35
N SER A 12 2.98 8.40 4.42
CA SER A 12 2.43 9.31 3.38
C SER A 12 3.47 10.32 2.86
N SER A 13 3.72 10.39 1.53
CA SER A 13 4.68 11.31 0.88
C SER A 13 4.52 11.24 -0.65
N PRO A 14 4.86 12.32 -1.39
CA PRO A 14 4.79 12.34 -2.85
C PRO A 14 5.72 11.32 -3.53
N SER A 15 5.43 10.94 -4.78
CA SER A 15 6.27 9.98 -5.53
C SER A 15 7.67 10.54 -5.71
N GLY A 16 8.67 9.75 -5.34
CA GLY A 16 10.09 10.12 -5.44
C GLY A 16 10.72 10.57 -4.12
N ALA A 17 9.95 10.77 -3.05
CA ALA A 17 10.47 11.19 -1.74
C ALA A 17 11.13 10.05 -0.93
N GLY A 18 11.51 8.93 -1.55
CA GLY A 18 12.24 7.84 -0.87
C GLY A 18 11.38 6.94 0.02
N LYS A 19 10.07 6.92 -0.20
CA LYS A 19 9.11 6.17 0.63
C LYS A 19 9.40 4.69 0.77
N THR A 20 9.59 4.06 -0.38
CA THR A 20 9.94 2.65 -0.48
C THR A 20 11.31 2.38 0.15
N SER A 21 12.23 3.34 0.10
CA SER A 21 13.55 3.22 0.75
C SER A 21 13.45 3.24 2.28
N ILE A 22 12.62 4.12 2.84
CA ILE A 22 12.34 4.16 4.29
C ILE A 22 11.63 2.89 4.74
N ALA A 23 10.59 2.46 3.98
CA ALA A 23 9.88 1.22 4.25
C ALA A 23 10.82 0.00 4.23
N ARG A 24 11.69 -0.11 3.21
CA ARG A 24 12.69 -1.20 3.15
C ARG A 24 13.68 -1.15 4.30
N SER A 25 14.15 0.04 4.68
CA SER A 25 15.06 0.22 5.82
C SER A 25 14.42 -0.26 7.14
N LEU A 26 13.14 0.06 7.35
CA LEU A 26 12.36 -0.42 8.50
C LEU A 26 12.19 -1.94 8.47
N LEU A 27 11.84 -2.54 7.32
CA LEU A 27 11.74 -4.00 7.17
C LEU A 27 13.07 -4.72 7.42
N THR A 28 14.21 -4.13 7.04
CA THR A 28 15.53 -4.73 7.35
C THR A 28 15.90 -4.64 8.82
N ARG A 29 15.42 -3.62 9.54
CA ARG A 29 15.74 -3.42 10.96
C ARG A 29 14.82 -4.22 11.89
N ASP A 30 13.58 -4.45 11.47
CA ASP A 30 12.60 -5.13 12.28
C ASP A 30 11.81 -6.16 11.45
N LYS A 31 12.08 -7.44 11.71
CA LYS A 31 11.41 -8.57 11.05
C LYS A 31 9.99 -8.78 11.57
N GLU A 32 9.61 -8.10 12.66
CA GLU A 32 8.24 -8.08 13.16
C GLU A 32 7.36 -7.08 12.40
N ILE A 33 7.89 -6.35 11.42
CA ILE A 33 7.13 -5.44 10.57
C ILE A 33 6.84 -6.14 9.24
N ASN A 34 5.55 -6.29 8.91
CA ASN A 34 5.12 -6.72 7.58
C ASN A 34 4.67 -5.49 6.77
N MET A 35 5.15 -5.41 5.53
CA MET A 35 4.71 -4.36 4.59
C MET A 35 3.52 -4.86 3.79
N SER A 36 2.42 -4.12 3.84
CA SER A 36 1.27 -4.34 2.97
C SER A 36 1.50 -3.61 1.64
N VAL A 37 1.45 -4.35 0.53
CA VAL A 37 1.53 -3.79 -0.82
C VAL A 37 0.13 -3.46 -1.29
N SER A 38 -0.15 -2.17 -1.52
CA SER A 38 -1.45 -1.70 -2.01
C SER A 38 -1.65 -2.07 -3.49
N ALA A 39 -2.91 -2.21 -3.91
CA ALA A 39 -3.30 -2.31 -5.32
C ALA A 39 -3.58 -0.93 -5.92
N THR A 40 -3.34 -0.75 -7.22
CA THR A 40 -3.71 0.46 -7.95
C THR A 40 -4.12 0.17 -9.38
N THR A 41 -5.00 1.01 -9.94
CA THR A 41 -5.36 1.01 -11.37
C THR A 41 -4.52 1.95 -12.22
N ARG A 42 -3.58 2.67 -11.59
CA ARG A 42 -2.63 3.51 -12.32
C ARG A 42 -1.68 2.64 -13.13
N PRO A 43 -1.33 3.01 -14.37
CA PRO A 43 -0.26 2.34 -15.11
C PRO A 43 1.08 2.43 -14.36
N ARG A 44 1.82 1.32 -14.39
CA ARG A 44 3.16 1.20 -13.81
C ARG A 44 4.14 2.18 -14.44
N ARG A 45 4.88 2.94 -13.63
CA ARG A 45 5.94 3.85 -14.11
C ARG A 45 7.24 3.09 -14.37
N PRO A 46 8.13 3.62 -15.22
CA PRO A 46 9.50 3.12 -15.34
C PRO A 46 10.19 3.09 -13.96
N GLY A 47 10.71 1.93 -13.57
CA GLY A 47 11.38 1.71 -12.28
C GLY A 47 10.49 1.16 -11.15
N GLU A 48 9.17 1.10 -11.32
CA GLU A 48 8.27 0.41 -10.38
C GLU A 48 8.18 -1.09 -10.71
N ALA A 49 8.04 -1.93 -9.67
CA ALA A 49 7.92 -3.39 -9.79
C ALA A 49 6.60 -3.92 -9.22
N GLU A 50 5.98 -4.84 -9.97
CA GLU A 50 4.76 -5.57 -9.59
C GLU A 50 4.95 -6.31 -8.27
N GLY A 51 3.97 -6.20 -7.36
CA GLY A 51 3.98 -6.88 -6.06
C GLY A 51 5.05 -6.38 -5.08
N LYS A 52 5.80 -5.33 -5.43
CA LYS A 52 6.80 -4.69 -4.57
C LYS A 52 6.44 -3.25 -4.24
N ASP A 53 6.07 -2.49 -5.27
CA ASP A 53 5.64 -1.10 -5.11
C ASP A 53 4.11 -1.02 -5.04
N TYR A 54 3.44 -1.68 -6.00
CA TYR A 54 1.98 -1.85 -6.05
C TYR A 54 1.63 -3.20 -6.70
N TYR A 55 0.41 -3.67 -6.44
CA TYR A 55 -0.28 -4.57 -7.37
C TYR A 55 -0.95 -3.73 -8.46
N PHE A 56 -0.46 -3.82 -9.68
CA PHE A 56 -1.01 -3.06 -10.79
C PHE A 56 -2.14 -3.88 -11.43
N VAL A 57 -3.38 -3.46 -11.21
CA VAL A 57 -4.59 -4.15 -11.68
C VAL A 57 -5.39 -3.25 -12.60
N ASP A 58 -6.20 -3.83 -13.49
CA ASP A 58 -7.14 -3.02 -14.27
C ASP A 58 -8.35 -2.58 -13.41
N GLU A 59 -9.11 -1.61 -13.93
CA GLU A 59 -10.25 -1.03 -13.21
C GLU A 59 -11.39 -2.02 -12.99
N GLU A 60 -11.63 -2.93 -13.95
CA GLU A 60 -12.67 -3.95 -13.86
C GLU A 60 -12.38 -4.94 -12.72
N LYS A 61 -11.12 -5.39 -12.64
CA LYS A 61 -10.62 -6.23 -11.56
C LYS A 61 -10.68 -5.50 -10.22
N PHE A 62 -10.25 -4.23 -10.17
CA PHE A 62 -10.29 -3.46 -8.93
C PHE A 62 -11.74 -3.32 -8.41
N LYS A 63 -12.69 -2.97 -9.27
CA LYS A 63 -14.12 -2.89 -8.91
C LYS A 63 -14.68 -4.24 -8.48
N THR A 64 -14.28 -5.32 -9.15
CA THR A 64 -14.64 -6.68 -8.75
C THR A 64 -14.13 -7.00 -7.34
N ASP A 65 -12.89 -6.61 -7.02
CA ASP A 65 -12.27 -6.86 -5.73
C ASP A 65 -12.90 -5.98 -4.61
N ILE A 66 -13.36 -4.76 -4.93
CA ILE A 66 -14.23 -3.95 -4.03
C ILE A 66 -15.52 -4.72 -3.72
N ASN A 67 -16.23 -5.20 -4.74
CA ASN A 67 -17.52 -5.88 -4.57
C ASN A 67 -17.39 -7.19 -3.77
N LYS A 68 -16.21 -7.83 -3.81
CA LYS A 68 -15.88 -9.02 -3.03
C LYS A 68 -15.41 -8.70 -1.60
N GLY A 69 -15.31 -7.44 -1.20
CA GLY A 69 -14.85 -7.03 0.12
C GLY A 69 -13.36 -7.34 0.37
N LEU A 70 -12.53 -7.37 -0.69
CA LEU A 70 -11.12 -7.77 -0.60
C LEU A 70 -10.18 -6.62 -0.18
N PHE A 71 -10.71 -5.42 0.01
CA PHE A 71 -9.95 -4.25 0.47
C PHE A 71 -10.37 -3.84 1.87
N LEU A 72 -9.38 -3.51 2.71
CA LEU A 72 -9.60 -2.87 4.01
C LEU A 72 -10.06 -1.42 3.84
N GLU A 73 -9.44 -0.72 2.89
CA GLU A 73 -9.74 0.65 2.50
C GLU A 73 -9.41 0.84 1.03
N TYR A 74 -10.14 1.73 0.36
CA TYR A 74 -9.85 2.14 -1.01
C TYR A 74 -10.25 3.60 -1.25
N ALA A 75 -9.58 4.25 -2.19
CA ALA A 75 -9.84 5.62 -2.60
C ALA A 75 -9.58 5.81 -4.10
N ARG A 76 -10.30 6.75 -4.72
CA ARG A 76 -10.05 7.21 -6.09
C ARG A 76 -9.29 8.54 -6.04
N VAL A 77 -8.13 8.58 -6.69
CA VAL A 77 -7.24 9.76 -6.73
C VAL A 77 -6.75 9.97 -8.16
N PHE A 78 -6.97 11.15 -8.73
CA PHE A 78 -6.62 11.49 -10.13
C PHE A 78 -7.03 10.38 -11.12
N ASP A 79 -8.31 9.97 -11.07
CA ASP A 79 -8.90 8.92 -11.92
C ASP A 79 -8.35 7.51 -11.78
N HIS A 80 -7.46 7.26 -10.82
CA HIS A 80 -6.98 5.93 -10.50
C HIS A 80 -7.47 5.49 -9.12
N TYR A 81 -7.80 4.21 -9.01
CA TYR A 81 -8.12 3.60 -7.74
C TYR A 81 -6.86 3.14 -7.03
N TYR A 82 -6.88 3.24 -5.71
CA TYR A 82 -5.85 2.74 -4.81
C TYR A 82 -6.56 2.00 -3.68
N GLY A 83 -6.07 0.83 -3.32
CA GLY A 83 -6.71 -0.03 -2.31
C GLY A 83 -5.69 -0.80 -1.50
N THR A 84 -5.98 -0.97 -0.21
CA THR A 84 -5.16 -1.76 0.69
C THR A 84 -5.80 -3.14 0.86
N PRO A 85 -5.18 -4.24 0.38
CA PRO A 85 -5.77 -5.57 0.47
C PRO A 85 -6.03 -6.01 1.92
N LEU A 86 -7.20 -6.59 2.17
CA LEU A 86 -7.64 -7.04 3.50
C LEU A 86 -6.78 -8.22 4.01
N GLY A 87 -6.41 -9.14 3.11
CA GLY A 87 -5.77 -10.41 3.46
C GLY A 87 -4.39 -10.29 4.13
N LEU A 88 -3.71 -9.16 3.97
CA LEU A 88 -2.42 -8.91 4.62
C LEU A 88 -2.58 -8.52 6.09
N VAL A 89 -3.69 -7.87 6.46
CA VAL A 89 -3.90 -7.30 7.80
C VAL A 89 -4.45 -8.32 8.78
N GLN A 90 -5.33 -9.21 8.31
CA GLN A 90 -5.87 -10.29 9.16
C GLN A 90 -4.82 -11.35 9.50
N ASN A 91 -3.90 -11.65 8.57
CA ASN A 91 -2.85 -12.64 8.78
C ASN A 91 -1.66 -12.12 9.59
N SER A 92 -1.52 -10.79 9.73
CA SER A 92 -0.39 -10.17 10.44
C SER A 92 -0.66 -9.87 11.91
N CYS A 93 -1.80 -10.25 12.50
CA CYS A 93 -2.12 -9.93 13.90
C CYS A 93 -1.46 -10.96 14.85
N PRO A 94 -0.19 -10.74 15.25
CA PRO A 94 0.17 -9.80 16.34
C PRO A 94 1.34 -8.83 16.02
N LEU A 95 1.72 -8.72 14.75
CA LEU A 95 2.88 -8.00 14.22
C LEU A 95 2.50 -6.59 13.73
N ALA A 96 3.47 -5.68 13.73
CA ALA A 96 3.24 -4.33 13.23
C ALA A 96 3.03 -4.36 11.71
N ALA A 97 1.97 -3.73 11.23
CA ALA A 97 1.65 -3.66 9.80
C ALA A 97 1.99 -2.25 9.29
N MET A 98 2.90 -2.18 8.33
CA MET A 98 3.28 -0.93 7.67
C MET A 98 2.57 -0.81 6.32
N PHE A 99 1.83 0.28 6.15
CA PHE A 99 1.09 0.64 4.95
C PHE A 99 1.77 1.82 4.29
N CYS A 100 2.14 1.66 3.04
CA CYS A 100 2.72 2.74 2.25
C CYS A 100 1.64 3.38 1.37
N LEU A 101 0.91 4.34 1.93
CA LEU A 101 -0.07 5.12 1.17
C LEU A 101 0.67 6.20 0.37
N THR A 102 0.88 5.97 -0.92
CA THR A 102 1.35 7.03 -1.82
C THR A 102 0.16 7.82 -2.31
N LEU A 103 -0.21 8.87 -1.57
CA LEU A 103 -1.10 9.92 -2.06
C LEU A 103 -0.29 10.85 -2.98
N THR A 104 -0.04 10.43 -4.23
CA THR A 104 0.54 11.33 -5.22
C THR A 104 -0.51 12.30 -5.74
N GLY A 105 -0.58 13.47 -5.12
CA GLY A 105 -0.87 14.71 -5.83
C GLY A 105 0.36 15.22 -6.52
N LYS A 106 0.67 14.72 -7.72
CA LYS A 106 1.41 15.54 -8.68
C LYS A 106 0.33 16.21 -9.51
N ALA A 107 0.01 17.47 -9.19
CA ALA A 107 -0.82 18.30 -10.03
C ALA A 107 -0.29 18.20 -11.48
N PRO A 108 -1.15 18.14 -12.50
CA PRO A 108 -0.69 18.17 -13.88
C PRO A 108 0.16 19.43 -14.04
N SER A 109 1.46 19.23 -14.28
CA SER A 109 2.34 20.33 -14.66
C SER A 109 2.01 20.70 -16.09
N ARG A 110 1.24 21.79 -16.23
CA ARG A 110 0.97 22.62 -17.43
C ARG A 110 0.87 21.89 -18.77
#